data_AF-A0A519X5C9-F1
#
_entry.id   AF-A0A519X5C9-F1
#
_cell.length_a   1.000
_cell.length_b   1.000
_cell.length_c   1.000
_cell.angle_alpha   90.00
_cell.angle_beta   90.00
_cell.angle_gamma   90.00
#
_symmetry.space_group_name_H-M   'P 1'
#
loop_
_entity.id
_entity.type
_entity.pdbx_description
1 polymer ?
#
loop_
_entity_poly.entity_id
_entity_poly.type
_entity_poly.pdbx_seq_one_letter_code
_entity_poly.pdbx_strand_id
1 'polypeptide(L)'
;VKRAIEEPLRQICENAGIEGSIVVQKVKEGTGDFGYNARTDVYENLIGAGVIDPTKVSRVALENAASIAAMLLTTEVVLADEPEEAGAGGAHPPMGGGGMGGMM
;
A
#
# COMPACT_ATOMS: atom_id res chain seq x y z
N VAL A 1 -16.49 -2.26 6.24
CA VAL A 1 -16.72 -1.39 5.05
C VAL A 1 -17.09 0.05 5.41
N LYS A 2 -18.25 0.37 6.02
CA LYS A 2 -18.70 1.77 6.25
C LYS A 2 -17.66 2.76 6.80
N ARG A 3 -16.82 2.36 7.75
CA ARG A 3 -15.72 3.21 8.27
C ARG A 3 -14.53 3.27 7.28
N ALA A 4 -14.16 2.15 6.68
CA ALA A 4 -12.98 2.03 5.81
C ALA A 4 -13.06 2.85 4.51
N ILE A 5 -14.26 3.21 4.05
CA ILE A 5 -14.43 4.12 2.89
C ILE A 5 -14.09 5.58 3.22
N GLU A 6 -13.92 5.93 4.50
CA GLU A 6 -13.48 7.27 4.93
C GLU A 6 -11.95 7.43 4.82
N GLU A 7 -11.21 6.33 4.85
CA GLU A 7 -9.75 6.34 5.01
C GLU A 7 -8.99 6.93 3.80
N PRO A 8 -9.42 6.76 2.54
CA PRO A 8 -8.83 7.49 1.41
C PRO A 8 -8.90 9.01 1.58
N LEU A 9 -10.02 9.54 2.11
CA LEU A 9 -10.17 10.98 2.38
C LEU A 9 -9.29 11.42 3.56
N ARG A 10 -9.17 10.61 4.62
CA ARG A 10 -8.22 10.88 5.73
C ARG A 10 -6.79 10.94 5.23
N GLN A 11 -6.37 9.99 4.40
CA GLN A 11 -5.02 9.96 3.85
C GLN A 11 -4.73 11.18 2.98
N ILE A 12 -5.70 11.63 2.18
CA ILE A 12 -5.59 12.89 1.41
C ILE A 12 -5.41 14.10 2.34
N CYS A 13 -6.13 14.15 3.47
CA CYS A 13 -5.99 15.23 4.45
C CYS A 13 -4.63 15.20 5.16
N GLU A 14 -4.18 14.02 5.60
CA GLU A 14 -2.86 13.82 6.22
C GLU A 14 -1.73 14.24 5.27
N ASN A 15 -1.82 13.86 4.00
CA ASN A 15 -0.86 14.25 2.96
C ASN A 15 -0.86 15.77 2.70
N ALA A 16 -1.96 16.47 3.01
CA ALA A 16 -2.09 17.92 2.95
C ALA A 16 -1.75 18.62 4.29
N GLY A 17 -1.41 17.88 5.35
CA GLY A 17 -1.12 18.42 6.69
C GLY A 17 -2.36 18.84 7.49
N ILE A 18 -3.53 18.30 7.17
CA ILE A 18 -4.84 18.73 7.69
C ILE A 18 -5.49 17.60 8.52
N GLU A 19 -6.19 17.97 9.59
CA GLU A 19 -6.87 17.00 10.46
C GLU A 19 -8.06 16.34 9.74
N GLY A 20 -7.87 15.06 9.37
CA GLY A 20 -8.82 14.33 8.53
C GLY A 20 -10.16 14.00 9.20
N SER A 21 -10.28 13.99 10.53
CA SER A 21 -11.54 13.66 11.21
C SER A 21 -12.57 14.77 11.05
N ILE A 22 -12.18 16.03 11.21
CA ILE A 22 -13.00 17.22 11.00
C ILE A 22 -13.48 17.27 9.54
N VAL A 23 -12.57 17.04 8.59
CA VAL A 23 -12.91 17.01 7.16
C VAL A 23 -13.93 15.90 6.87
N VAL A 24 -13.68 14.67 7.32
CA VAL A 24 -14.59 13.53 7.10
C VAL A 24 -15.97 13.79 7.72
N GLN A 25 -16.06 14.35 8.92
CA GLN A 25 -17.37 14.66 9.53
C GLN A 25 -18.12 15.72 8.73
N LYS A 26 -17.46 16.81 8.35
CA LYS A 26 -18.10 17.88 7.57
C LYS A 26 -18.53 17.42 6.17
N VAL A 27 -17.77 16.53 5.52
CA VAL A 27 -18.18 15.93 4.24
C VAL A 27 -19.39 15.00 4.41
N LYS A 28 -19.51 14.26 5.52
CA LYS A 28 -20.70 13.42 5.83
C LYS A 28 -21.97 14.22 6.11
N GLU A 29 -21.86 15.46 6.57
CA GLU A 29 -23.00 16.37 6.75
C GLU A 29 -23.53 16.93 5.43
N GLY A 30 -22.69 16.92 4.38
CA GLY A 30 -23.07 17.29 3.02
C GLY A 30 -23.83 16.19 2.27
N THR A 31 -24.20 16.49 1.03
CA THR A 31 -24.88 15.54 0.12
C THR A 31 -24.35 15.67 -1.31
N GLY A 32 -24.47 14.59 -2.09
CA GLY A 32 -24.03 14.56 -3.48
C GLY A 32 -22.52 14.80 -3.62
N ASP A 33 -22.16 15.72 -4.51
CA ASP A 33 -20.76 16.02 -4.88
C ASP A 33 -20.09 17.06 -3.96
N PHE A 34 -20.70 17.39 -2.82
CA PHE A 34 -20.07 18.23 -1.81
C PHE A 34 -18.88 17.50 -1.20
N GLY A 35 -17.71 18.14 -1.22
CA GLY A 35 -16.50 17.57 -0.67
C GLY A 35 -15.48 18.63 -0.28
N TYR A 36 -14.31 18.15 0.15
CA TYR A 36 -13.17 18.98 0.53
C TYR A 36 -12.09 18.90 -0.56
N ASN A 37 -11.65 20.05 -1.06
CA ASN A 37 -10.64 20.14 -2.11
C ASN A 37 -9.25 20.41 -1.51
N ALA A 38 -8.46 19.36 -1.35
CA ALA A 38 -7.11 19.44 -0.78
C ALA A 38 -6.11 20.28 -1.61
N ARG A 39 -6.42 20.64 -2.85
CA ARG A 39 -5.59 21.54 -3.67
C ARG A 39 -5.79 23.02 -3.31
N THR A 40 -6.98 23.39 -2.84
CA THR A 40 -7.42 24.78 -2.65
C THR A 40 -7.84 25.11 -1.21
N ASP A 41 -7.83 24.13 -0.31
CA ASP A 41 -8.21 24.23 1.11
C ASP A 41 -9.63 24.82 1.33
N VAL A 42 -10.57 24.37 0.50
CA VAL A 42 -11.99 24.79 0.56
C VAL A 42 -12.96 23.62 0.44
N TYR A 43 -14.17 23.85 0.94
CA TYR A 43 -15.30 22.93 0.79
C TYR A 43 -16.18 23.43 -0.36
N GLU A 44 -16.35 22.60 -1.38
CA GLU A 44 -17.03 22.99 -2.63
C GLU A 44 -17.67 21.78 -3.33
N ASN A 45 -18.34 22.02 -4.45
CA ASN A 45 -18.80 20.95 -5.33
C ASN A 45 -17.59 20.42 -6.13
N LEU A 46 -17.16 19.19 -5.86
CA LEU A 46 -15.92 18.65 -6.43
C LEU A 46 -16.01 18.44 -7.95
N ILE A 47 -17.18 18.06 -8.47
CA ILE A 47 -17.41 17.96 -9.92
C ILE A 47 -17.24 19.33 -10.59
N GLY A 48 -17.83 20.39 -10.02
CA GLY A 48 -17.69 21.76 -10.49
C GLY A 48 -16.25 22.29 -10.42
N ALA A 49 -15.47 21.85 -9.41
CA ALA A 49 -14.06 22.16 -9.26
C ALA A 49 -13.11 21.34 -10.17
N GLY A 50 -13.67 20.40 -10.95
CA GLY A 50 -12.93 19.50 -11.85
C GLY A 50 -12.23 18.33 -11.16
N VAL A 51 -12.57 18.01 -9.91
CA VAL A 51 -12.06 16.87 -9.15
C VAL A 51 -13.02 15.70 -9.33
N ILE A 52 -12.77 14.84 -10.32
CA ILE A 52 -13.68 13.79 -10.77
C ILE A 52 -12.92 12.47 -10.97
N ASP A 53 -13.39 11.41 -10.31
CA ASP A 53 -12.95 10.03 -10.55
C ASP A 53 -13.95 9.25 -11.43
N PRO A 54 -13.48 8.51 -12.45
CA PRO A 54 -14.35 7.61 -13.21
C PRO A 54 -14.90 6.48 -12.32
N THR A 55 -16.19 6.16 -12.43
CA THR A 55 -16.88 5.15 -11.58
C THR A 55 -16.16 3.79 -11.52
N LYS A 56 -15.49 3.38 -12.60
CA LYS A 56 -14.71 2.14 -12.65
C LYS A 56 -13.54 2.15 -11.65
N VAL A 57 -12.88 3.29 -11.45
CA VAL A 57 -11.71 3.43 -10.57
C VAL A 57 -12.11 3.16 -9.12
N SER A 58 -13.06 3.93 -8.59
CA SER A 58 -13.51 3.81 -7.19
C SER A 58 -14.13 2.44 -6.90
N ARG A 59 -14.92 1.89 -7.86
CA ARG A 59 -15.54 0.56 -7.71
C ARG A 59 -14.48 -0.55 -7.66
N VAL A 60 -13.59 -0.62 -8.66
CA VAL A 60 -12.58 -1.69 -8.75
C VAL A 60 -11.56 -1.59 -7.61
N ALA A 61 -11.22 -0.38 -7.16
CA ALA A 61 -10.36 -0.20 -5.98
C ALA A 61 -10.99 -0.84 -4.72
N LEU A 62 -12.28 -0.58 -4.46
CA LEU A 62 -12.98 -1.17 -3.32
C LEU A 62 -13.18 -2.68 -3.46
N GLU A 63 -13.56 -3.17 -4.65
CA GLU A 63 -13.75 -4.60 -4.94
C GLU A 63 -12.45 -5.39 -4.73
N ASN A 64 -11.32 -4.90 -5.27
CA ASN A 64 -10.02 -5.56 -5.13
C ASN A 64 -9.49 -5.50 -3.69
N ALA A 65 -9.61 -4.36 -3.02
CA ALA A 65 -9.19 -4.23 -1.62
C ALA A 65 -9.99 -5.14 -0.69
N ALA A 66 -11.31 -5.24 -0.89
CA ALA A 66 -12.15 -6.16 -0.15
C ALA A 66 -11.82 -7.64 -0.44
N SER A 67 -11.49 -7.97 -1.68
CA SER A 67 -11.08 -9.33 -2.09
C SER A 67 -9.79 -9.79 -1.38
N ILE A 68 -8.73 -8.97 -1.41
CA ILE A 68 -7.47 -9.28 -0.72
C ILE A 68 -7.68 -9.34 0.81
N ALA A 69 -8.41 -8.37 1.37
CA ALA A 69 -8.71 -8.36 2.81
C ALA A 69 -9.49 -9.61 3.25
N ALA A 70 -10.49 -10.04 2.47
CA ALA A 70 -11.25 -11.26 2.76
C ALA A 70 -10.35 -12.51 2.69
N MET A 71 -9.56 -12.65 1.63
CA MET A 71 -8.62 -13.77 1.46
C MET A 71 -7.66 -13.88 2.65
N LEU A 72 -7.01 -12.78 3.05
CA LEU A 72 -6.11 -12.74 4.21
C LEU A 72 -6.84 -13.06 5.52
N LEU A 73 -8.03 -12.48 5.76
CA LEU A 73 -8.82 -12.74 6.97
C LEU A 73 -9.32 -14.19 7.09
N THR A 74 -9.42 -14.93 5.98
CA THR A 74 -9.76 -16.37 5.95
C THR A 74 -8.55 -17.29 5.88
N THR A 75 -7.33 -16.76 5.90
CA THR A 75 -6.08 -17.54 5.83
C THR A 75 -5.59 -17.85 7.24
N GLU A 76 -5.92 -19.04 7.74
CA GLU A 76 -5.55 -19.51 9.09
C GLU A 76 -4.04 -19.81 9.24
N VAL A 77 -3.38 -20.24 8.16
CA VAL A 77 -1.96 -20.63 8.15
C VAL A 77 -1.29 -20.14 6.88
N VAL A 78 -0.11 -19.53 7.03
CA VAL A 78 0.81 -19.20 5.93
C VAL A 78 2.07 -20.03 6.12
N LEU A 79 2.46 -20.77 5.09
CA LEU A 79 3.74 -21.46 5.02
C LEU A 79 4.73 -20.60 4.24
N ALA A 80 5.97 -20.55 4.70
CA ALA A 80 7.09 -19.91 4.02
C ALA A 80 8.31 -20.83 4.13
N ASP A 81 9.09 -20.89 3.07
CA ASP A 81 10.37 -21.63 3.07
C ASP A 81 11.39 -20.88 3.95
N GLU A 82 12.33 -21.62 4.55
CA GLU A 82 13.44 -21.00 5.26
C GLU A 82 14.32 -20.21 4.29
N PRO A 83 14.84 -19.03 4.67
CA PRO A 83 15.78 -18.29 3.83
C PRO A 83 17.03 -19.15 3.59
N GLU A 84 17.28 -19.51 2.32
CA GLU A 84 18.54 -20.17 1.96
C GLU A 84 19.71 -19.26 2.37
N GLU A 85 20.69 -19.80 3.10
CA GLU A 85 21.97 -19.13 3.23
C GLU A 85 22.56 -18.98 1.82
N ALA A 86 22.54 -17.75 1.30
CA ALA A 86 23.21 -17.42 0.05
C ALA A 86 24.66 -17.87 0.17
N GLY A 87 25.02 -18.92 -0.56
CA GLY A 87 26.28 -19.63 -0.38
C GLY A 87 27.47 -18.67 -0.39
N ALA A 88 28.45 -18.92 0.49
CA ALA A 88 29.58 -18.04 0.77
C ALA A 88 30.54 -17.81 -0.42
N GLY A 89 30.05 -17.13 -1.45
CA GLY A 89 30.81 -16.68 -2.62
C GLY A 89 31.59 -15.43 -2.29
N GLY A 90 32.75 -15.59 -1.63
CA GLY A 90 33.52 -14.42 -1.19
C GLY A 90 34.87 -14.65 -0.50
N ALA A 91 35.60 -15.74 -0.79
CA ALA A 91 36.95 -15.94 -0.24
C ALA A 91 37.92 -16.74 -1.16
N HIS A 92 38.59 -16.04 -2.08
CA HIS A 92 40.03 -16.26 -2.30
C HIS A 92 40.81 -15.64 -1.10
N PRO A 93 42.13 -15.90 -0.87
CA PRO A 93 43.12 -16.64 -1.67
C PRO A 93 43.50 -17.95 -0.90
N PRO A 94 44.73 -18.52 -0.77
CA PRO A 94 46.09 -18.20 -1.28
C PRO A 94 46.75 -19.33 -2.11
N MET A 95 48.09 -19.27 -2.21
CA MET A 95 49.02 -20.17 -2.90
C MET A 95 49.66 -21.22 -1.98
N GLY A 96 50.10 -22.34 -2.56
CA GLY A 96 51.14 -23.25 -2.03
C GLY A 96 50.61 -24.55 -1.38
N GLY A 97 51.22 -25.73 -1.57
CA GLY A 97 52.33 -26.08 -2.47
C GLY A 97 52.92 -27.47 -2.15
N GLY A 98 53.53 -28.12 -3.15
CA GLY A 98 54.37 -29.33 -3.00
C GLY A 98 53.64 -30.67 -2.84
N GLY A 99 54.18 -31.74 -3.42
CA GLY A 99 53.62 -33.10 -3.23
C GLY A 99 53.92 -34.16 -4.29
N MET A 100 55.10 -34.17 -4.92
CA MET A 100 55.50 -35.26 -5.82
C MET A 100 55.79 -36.54 -5.02
N GLY A 101 54.77 -37.36 -4.82
CA GLY A 101 54.86 -38.70 -4.22
C GLY A 101 54.62 -39.77 -5.28
N GLY A 102 55.70 -40.34 -5.83
CA GLY A 102 55.61 -41.33 -6.91
C GLY A 102 55.18 -42.72 -6.42
N MET A 103 54.39 -43.40 -7.25
CA MET A 103 54.29 -44.85 -7.26
C MET A 103 54.11 -45.33 -8.72
N MET A 104 54.58 -46.54 -9.00
CA MET A 104 54.79 -47.12 -10.34
C MET A 104 53.51 -47.25 -11.17
#